data_AF-A0A7W9Q829-F1
#
_entry.id   AF-A0A7W9Q829-F1
#
_cell.length_a   1.000
_cell.length_b   1.000
_cell.length_c   1.000
_cell.angle_alpha   90.00
_cell.angle_beta   90.00
_cell.angle_gamma   90.00
#
_symmetry.space_group_name_H-M   'P 1'
#
loop_
_entity.id
_entity.type
_entity.pdbx_description
1 polymer ?
#
loop_
_entity_poly.entity_id
_entity_poly.type
_entity_poly.pdbx_seq_one_letter_code
_entity_poly.pdbx_strand_id
1 'polypeptide(L)'
;MGPHALACSAFVYAALVGAWLSGVDLTAAASTVTLYVSGSVSSQSVWRQRDDAGARSTVCGHLSEHQGRYPTLAARFPTQGDWTAHVTRGVDFLLDGLAASLPQG
;
A
#
# COMPACT_ATOMS: atom_id res chain seq x y z
N MET A 1 -10.08 19.17 1.78
CA MET A 1 -8.87 18.78 1.03
C MET A 1 -8.08 20.05 0.76
N GLY A 2 -6.80 20.11 1.17
CA GLY A 2 -5.94 21.26 0.83
C GLY A 2 -5.57 21.29 -0.66
N PRO A 3 -5.05 22.41 -1.18
CA PRO A 3 -4.72 22.58 -2.61
C PRO A 3 -3.80 21.48 -3.17
N HIS A 4 -2.84 21.01 -2.36
CA HIS A 4 -1.93 19.94 -2.74
C HIS A 4 -2.64 18.58 -2.92
N ALA A 5 -3.55 18.23 -2.00
CA ALA A 5 -4.31 16.98 -2.10
C ALA A 5 -5.23 16.96 -3.34
N LEU A 6 -5.78 18.11 -3.69
CA LEU A 6 -6.57 18.27 -4.92
C LEU A 6 -5.72 18.11 -6.18
N ALA A 7 -4.52 18.68 -6.22
CA ALA A 7 -3.60 18.53 -7.35
C ALA A 7 -3.17 17.07 -7.55
N CYS A 8 -2.80 16.36 -6.48
CA CYS A 8 -2.48 14.93 -6.55
C CYS A 8 -3.69 14.10 -7.02
N SER A 9 -4.89 14.40 -6.51
CA SER A 9 -6.11 13.71 -6.94
C SER A 9 -6.40 13.95 -8.42
N ALA A 10 -6.27 15.19 -8.91
CA ALA A 10 -6.47 15.53 -10.31
C ALA A 10 -5.50 14.79 -11.24
N PHE A 11 -4.22 14.67 -10.84
CA PHE A 11 -3.22 13.90 -11.58
C PHE A 11 -3.59 12.42 -11.69
N VAL A 12 -4.00 11.79 -10.58
CA VAL A 12 -4.43 10.39 -10.56
C VAL A 12 -5.66 10.18 -11.44
N TYR A 13 -6.67 11.06 -11.34
CA TYR A 13 -7.85 10.99 -12.20
C TYR A 13 -7.50 11.12 -13.68
N ALA A 14 -6.61 12.04 -14.05
CA ALA A 14 -6.18 12.20 -15.44
C ALA A 14 -5.48 10.95 -16.00
N ALA A 15 -4.61 10.33 -15.21
CA ALA A 15 -3.92 9.09 -15.60
C ALA A 15 -4.91 7.93 -15.81
N LEU A 16 -5.88 7.76 -14.90
CA LEU A 16 -6.87 6.69 -14.98
C LEU A 16 -7.87 6.89 -16.13
N VAL A 17 -8.29 8.13 -16.40
CA VAL A 17 -9.08 8.46 -17.60
C VAL A 17 -8.32 8.11 -18.88
N GLY A 18 -7.01 8.40 -18.92
CA GLY A 18 -6.13 8.00 -20.03
C GLY A 18 -6.01 6.49 -20.22
N ALA A 19 -6.29 5.70 -19.17
CA ALA A 19 -6.36 4.25 -19.20
C ALA A 19 -7.78 3.71 -19.47
N TRP A 20 -8.68 4.56 -19.96
CA TRP A 20 -10.07 4.22 -20.33
C TRP A 20 -11.00 3.86 -19.16
N LEU A 21 -10.60 4.14 -17.92
CA LEU A 21 -11.52 4.04 -16.78
C LEU A 21 -12.53 5.18 -16.82
N SER A 22 -13.79 4.87 -16.56
CA SER A 22 -14.87 5.84 -16.51
C SER A 22 -15.90 5.48 -15.44
N GLY A 23 -16.81 6.41 -15.17
CA GLY A 23 -17.95 6.17 -14.27
C GLY A 23 -17.53 5.72 -12.86
N VAL A 24 -18.18 4.67 -12.36
CA VAL A 24 -17.96 4.13 -11.01
C VAL A 24 -16.59 3.47 -10.86
N ASP A 25 -16.05 2.89 -11.92
CA ASP A 25 -14.74 2.21 -11.87
C ASP A 25 -13.60 3.22 -11.75
N LEU A 26 -13.73 4.37 -12.42
CA LEU A 26 -12.78 5.49 -12.29
C LEU A 26 -12.72 6.00 -10.85
N THR A 27 -13.87 6.27 -10.24
CA THR A 27 -13.90 6.81 -8.87
C THR A 27 -13.39 5.79 -7.86
N ALA A 28 -13.78 4.52 -8.00
CA ALA A 28 -13.28 3.42 -7.17
C ALA A 28 -11.75 3.23 -7.29
N ALA A 29 -11.21 3.24 -8.50
CA ALA A 29 -9.78 3.13 -8.75
C ALA A 29 -9.01 4.32 -8.15
N ALA A 30 -9.47 5.55 -8.39
CA ALA A 30 -8.84 6.76 -7.87
C ALA A 30 -8.84 6.79 -6.33
N SER A 31 -9.96 6.41 -5.71
CA SER A 31 -10.06 6.28 -4.25
C SER A 31 -9.11 5.22 -3.70
N THR A 32 -9.03 4.05 -4.34
CA THR A 32 -8.14 2.96 -3.93
C THR A 32 -6.66 3.37 -3.96
N VAL A 33 -6.21 3.99 -5.06
CA VAL A 33 -4.84 4.52 -5.18
C VAL A 33 -4.56 5.55 -4.09
N THR A 34 -5.48 6.49 -3.88
CA THR A 34 -5.32 7.57 -2.89
C THR A 34 -5.22 7.02 -1.47
N LEU A 35 -6.09 6.07 -1.11
CA LEU A 35 -6.10 5.45 0.21
C LEU A 35 -4.84 4.61 0.44
N TYR A 36 -4.38 3.86 -0.57
CA TYR A 36 -3.15 3.08 -0.47
C TYR A 36 -1.93 3.98 -0.21
N VAL A 37 -1.76 5.04 -1.00
CA VAL A 37 -0.63 5.98 -0.84
C VAL A 37 -0.70 6.67 0.52
N SER A 38 -1.88 7.17 0.91
CA SER A 38 -2.06 7.86 2.19
C SER A 38 -1.76 6.93 3.37
N GLY A 39 -2.31 5.70 3.35
CA GLY A 39 -2.03 4.69 4.36
C GLY A 39 -0.56 4.33 4.44
N SER A 40 0.11 4.16 3.30
CA SER A 40 1.53 3.83 3.20
C SER A 40 2.42 4.93 3.80
N VAL A 41 2.13 6.21 3.54
CA VAL A 41 2.87 7.34 4.11
C VAL A 41 2.65 7.46 5.62
N SER A 42 1.41 7.28 6.09
CA SER A 42 1.10 7.27 7.52
C SER A 42 1.84 6.13 8.24
N SER A 43 1.80 4.92 7.68
CA SER A 43 2.54 3.78 8.23
C SER A 43 4.06 4.03 8.20
N GLN A 44 4.62 4.55 7.11
CA GLN A 44 6.05 4.90 7.04
C GLN A 44 6.46 5.85 8.16
N SER A 45 5.62 6.84 8.45
CA SER A 45 5.91 7.85 9.48
C SER A 45 5.97 7.22 10.87
N VAL A 46 5.08 6.26 11.17
CA VAL A 46 5.11 5.49 12.42
C VAL A 46 6.37 4.63 12.50
N TRP A 47 6.74 3.96 11.40
CA TRP A 47 7.94 3.11 11.33
C TRP A 47 9.25 3.89 11.34
N ARG A 48 9.29 5.15 10.89
CA ARG A 48 10.48 6.01 11.04
C ARG A 48 10.66 6.53 12.45
N GLN A 49 9.57 6.69 13.21
CA GLN A 49 9.63 7.18 14.59
C GLN A 49 10.01 6.08 15.59
N ARG A 50 9.62 4.83 15.33
CA ARG A 50 10.12 3.67 16.08
C ARG A 50 11.43 3.25 15.42
N ASP A 51 12.50 3.06 16.17
CA ASP A 51 13.71 2.43 15.61
C ASP A 51 13.33 1.13 14.87
N ASP A 52 13.51 1.13 13.54
CA ASP A 52 12.90 0.18 12.61
C ASP A 52 13.40 -1.26 12.89
N ALA A 53 14.63 -1.39 13.41
CA ALA A 53 15.21 -2.66 13.83
C ALA A 53 14.64 -3.16 15.16
N GLY A 54 14.57 -2.30 16.18
CA GLY A 54 14.04 -2.65 17.50
C GLY A 54 12.55 -3.02 17.49
N ALA A 55 11.75 -2.25 16.73
CA ALA A 55 10.33 -2.54 16.54
C ALA A 55 10.11 -3.89 15.84
N ARG A 56 10.86 -4.18 14.77
CA ARG A 56 10.76 -5.48 14.07
C ARG A 56 11.23 -6.64 14.94
N SER A 57 12.32 -6.49 15.69
CA SER A 57 12.78 -7.53 16.62
C SER A 57 11.70 -7.85 17.67
N THR A 58 11.02 -6.83 18.18
CA THR A 58 9.93 -7.00 19.16
C THR A 58 8.76 -7.76 18.55
N VAL A 59 8.36 -7.41 17.33
CA VAL A 59 7.30 -8.12 16.59
C VAL A 59 7.70 -9.56 16.28
N CYS A 60 8.94 -9.80 15.86
CA CYS A 60 9.44 -11.16 15.60
C CYS A 60 9.44 -12.02 16.87
N GLY A 61 9.87 -11.46 18.01
CA GLY A 61 9.78 -12.13 19.31
C GLY A 61 8.35 -12.49 19.66
N HIS A 62 7.43 -11.52 19.55
CA HIS A 62 6.01 -11.74 19.82
C HIS A 62 5.37 -12.80 18.91
N LEU A 63 5.71 -12.80 17.61
CA LEU A 63 5.23 -13.80 16.66
C LEU A 63 5.80 -15.19 16.93
N SER A 64 7.05 -15.27 17.38
CA SER A 64 7.69 -16.54 17.75
C SER A 64 7.01 -17.16 18.97
N GLU A 65 6.72 -16.35 20.00
CA GLU A 65 5.96 -16.77 21.19
C GLU A 65 4.54 -17.27 20.85
N HIS A 66 3.94 -16.71 19.79
CA HIS A 66 2.57 -17.03 19.36
C HIS A 66 2.51 -17.88 18.09
N GLN A 67 3.58 -18.59 17.72
CA GLN A 67 3.64 -19.37 16.49
C GLN A 67 2.52 -20.41 16.38
N GLY A 68 2.11 -21.01 17.51
CA GLY A 68 0.99 -21.96 17.53
C GLY A 68 -0.37 -21.35 17.15
N ARG A 69 -0.54 -20.03 17.35
CA ARG A 69 -1.78 -19.30 17.04
C ARG A 69 -1.72 -18.60 15.68
N TYR A 70 -0.54 -18.14 15.27
CA TYR A 70 -0.32 -17.42 14.00
C TYR A 70 0.78 -18.05 13.15
N PRO A 71 0.66 -19.34 12.78
CA PRO A 71 1.75 -20.09 12.16
C PRO A 71 2.22 -19.48 10.83
N THR A 72 1.30 -19.04 9.98
CA THR A 72 1.63 -18.40 8.69
C THR A 72 2.34 -17.06 8.89
N LEU A 73 1.92 -16.27 9.88
CA LEU A 73 2.48 -14.95 10.12
C LEU A 73 3.88 -15.08 10.72
N ALA A 74 4.06 -15.96 11.71
CA ALA A 74 5.37 -16.24 12.30
C ALA A 74 6.38 -16.76 11.27
N ALA A 75 5.95 -17.59 10.31
CA ALA A 75 6.82 -18.15 9.28
C ALA A 75 7.19 -17.18 8.14
N ARG A 76 6.36 -16.14 7.90
CA ARG A 76 6.48 -15.28 6.71
C ARG A 76 6.70 -13.80 7.01
N PHE A 77 6.67 -13.39 8.28
CA PHE A 77 6.88 -12.00 8.64
C PHE A 77 8.31 -11.56 8.29
N PRO A 78 8.48 -10.44 7.56
CA PRO A 78 9.80 -9.99 7.15
C PRO A 78 10.61 -9.48 8.35
N THR A 79 11.78 -10.05 8.57
CA THR A 79 12.70 -9.69 9.66
C THR A 79 13.55 -8.46 9.34
N GLN A 80 13.70 -8.13 8.06
CA GLN A 80 14.36 -6.97 7.50
C GLN A 80 13.54 -6.47 6.31
N GLY A 81 13.60 -5.18 6.00
CA GLY A 81 12.86 -4.67 4.85
C GLY A 81 13.17 -3.23 4.51
N ASP A 82 13.31 -2.98 3.22
CA ASP A 82 13.24 -1.63 2.66
C ASP A 82 11.76 -1.25 2.53
N TRP A 83 11.33 -0.29 3.35
CA TRP A 83 9.97 0.24 3.31
C TRP A 83 9.61 0.81 1.94
N THR A 84 10.57 1.46 1.27
CA THR A 84 10.36 2.04 -0.06
C THR A 84 10.06 0.92 -1.06
N ALA A 85 10.87 -0.14 -1.06
CA ALA A 85 10.62 -1.30 -1.90
C ALA A 85 9.27 -1.97 -1.60
N HIS A 86 8.86 -2.05 -0.34
CA HIS A 86 7.56 -2.59 0.05
C HIS A 86 6.39 -1.77 -0.51
N VAL A 87 6.45 -0.45 -0.40
CA VAL A 87 5.43 0.45 -0.93
C VAL A 87 5.39 0.40 -2.46
N THR A 88 6.55 0.44 -3.12
CA THR A 88 6.62 0.30 -4.59
C THR A 88 5.97 -1.01 -5.04
N ARG A 89 6.32 -2.12 -4.40
CA ARG A 89 5.75 -3.43 -4.74
C ARG A 89 4.24 -3.50 -4.54
N GLY A 90 3.71 -2.85 -3.50
CA GLY A 90 2.27 -2.82 -3.27
C GLY A 90 1.52 -1.91 -4.24
N VAL A 91 2.13 -0.81 -4.72
CA VAL A 91 1.58 -0.04 -5.85
C VAL A 91 1.51 -0.91 -7.10
N ASP A 92 2.57 -1.66 -7.42
CA ASP A 92 2.59 -2.54 -8.60
C ASP A 92 1.43 -3.54 -8.53
N PHE A 93 1.25 -4.23 -7.39
CA PHE A 93 0.13 -5.17 -7.23
C PHE A 93 -1.25 -4.52 -7.42
N LEU A 94 -1.42 -3.29 -6.92
CA LEU A 94 -2.66 -2.55 -7.07
C LEU A 94 -2.91 -2.18 -8.54
N LEU A 95 -1.89 -1.67 -9.22
CA LEU A 95 -1.99 -1.27 -10.63
C LEU A 95 -2.18 -2.48 -11.56
N ASP A 96 -1.47 -3.59 -11.30
CA ASP A 96 -1.65 -4.85 -12.02
C ASP A 96 -3.07 -5.38 -11.86
N GLY A 97 -3.63 -5.33 -10.64
CA GLY A 97 -5.01 -5.72 -10.38
C GLY A 97 -6.04 -4.83 -11.07
N LEU A 98 -5.82 -3.51 -11.08
CA LEU A 98 -6.66 -2.58 -11.84
C LEU A 98 -6.59 -2.86 -13.34
N ALA A 99 -5.39 -3.03 -13.88
CA ALA A 99 -5.17 -3.32 -15.30
C ALA A 99 -5.83 -4.64 -15.72
N ALA A 100 -5.73 -5.69 -14.90
CA ALA A 100 -6.38 -6.97 -15.13
C ALA A 100 -7.92 -6.89 -15.07
N SER A 101 -8.46 -5.87 -14.40
CA SER A 101 -9.91 -5.64 -14.29
C SER A 101 -10.47 -4.75 -15.39
N LEU A 102 -9.62 -4.16 -16.24
CA LEU A 102 -10.07 -3.35 -17.38
C LEU A 102 -10.76 -4.26 -18.40
N PRO A 103 -11.82 -3.76 -19.07
CA PRO A 103 -12.43 -4.48 -20.18
C PRO A 103 -11.35 -4.78 -21.23
N GLN A 104 -11.15 -6.05 -21.53
CA GLN A 104 -10.34 -6.44 -22.69
C GLN A 104 -11.19 -6.15 -23.93
N GLY A 105 -10.73 -5.21 -24.76
CA GLY A 105 -11.39 -4.86 -26.01
C GLY A 105 -11.46 -6.02 -26.99
#